data_AF-A0A830G802-F1
#
_entry.id   AF-A0A830G802-F1
#
_cell.length_a   1.000
_cell.length_b   1.000
_cell.length_c   1.000
_cell.angle_alpha   90.00
_cell.angle_beta   90.00
_cell.angle_gamma   90.00
#
_symmetry.space_group_name_H-M   'P 1'
#
loop_
_entity.id
_entity.type
_entity.pdbx_description
1 polymer ?
#
loop_
_entity_poly.entity_id
_entity_poly.type
_entity_poly.pdbx_seq_one_letter_code
_entity_poly.pdbx_strand_id
1 'polypeptide(L)'
;MTGQRDRAAVDDDAGDPVGEFAPLHEEDAATVEGTIRGERAGPLAVCGPPYGGRHDLLERLADAAGATYRRLDPGADAAAVRDALGDGPLVVDDCHHLYERRIGGFDDLDAAVRALAATETPVVAGWNSYAWTYLAHVRDVDRTFAERVETAPASASDLAGLLLDRYEDLPTFATDRTADGIVTTRRVSATLRGRTVGVSIPVPNRRVLGPRPEGREVDPTDVVFERLAAVSMGNVGVATAIWEATRRDELRPSDVAPAGDGLDFDRETAFCLRVLLSKERVARPELDRLVDHATRALARLRRADVVTVDEGIVRLAPAAVPTAARETDRRGLQ
;
A
#
# COMPACT_ATOMS: atom_id res chain seq x y z
N MET A 1 -7.13 -32.11 -41.37
CA MET A 1 -8.17 -31.40 -40.60
C MET A 1 -7.64 -31.26 -39.18
N THR A 2 -6.78 -30.26 -38.99
CA THR A 2 -6.09 -29.98 -37.73
C THR A 2 -5.77 -28.50 -37.75
N GLY A 3 -6.43 -27.72 -36.91
CA GLY A 3 -6.28 -26.27 -36.81
C GLY A 3 -5.93 -25.91 -35.37
N GLN A 4 -4.63 -25.72 -35.16
CA GLN A 4 -3.96 -25.37 -33.92
C GLN A 4 -4.28 -23.91 -33.56
N ARG A 5 -4.71 -23.67 -32.32
CA ARG A 5 -4.95 -22.33 -31.77
C ARG A 5 -3.66 -21.83 -31.13
N ASP A 6 -3.06 -20.80 -31.73
CA ASP A 6 -2.09 -19.93 -31.08
C ASP A 6 -2.80 -19.13 -29.98
N ARG A 7 -2.40 -19.34 -28.73
CA ARG A 7 -2.56 -18.39 -27.64
C ARG A 7 -1.19 -17.74 -27.46
N ALA A 8 -1.11 -16.46 -27.81
CA ALA A 8 0.02 -15.61 -27.45
C ALA A 8 0.08 -15.51 -25.92
N ALA A 9 1.22 -15.91 -25.38
CA ALA A 9 1.65 -15.58 -24.03
C ALA A 9 1.85 -14.06 -23.95
N VAL A 10 1.31 -13.45 -22.91
CA VAL A 10 1.71 -12.13 -22.46
C VAL A 10 2.87 -12.38 -21.50
N ASP A 11 4.08 -12.03 -21.95
CA ASP A 11 5.28 -12.00 -21.13
C ASP A 11 5.09 -10.95 -20.03
N ASP A 12 4.94 -11.44 -18.80
CA ASP A 12 5.09 -10.69 -17.56
C ASP A 12 6.55 -10.92 -17.10
N ASP A 13 7.49 -10.33 -17.84
CA ASP A 13 8.93 -10.45 -17.58
C ASP A 13 9.48 -9.13 -17.04
N ALA A 14 9.62 -9.08 -15.72
CA ALA A 14 10.53 -8.19 -15.02
C ALA A 14 10.94 -8.85 -13.68
N GLY A 15 11.59 -10.01 -13.77
CA GLY A 15 12.37 -10.56 -12.66
C GLY A 15 13.84 -10.18 -12.77
N ASP A 16 14.39 -9.49 -11.76
CA ASP A 16 15.66 -9.86 -11.10
C ASP A 16 15.93 -8.93 -9.88
N PRO A 17 16.79 -9.34 -8.91
CA PRO A 17 16.60 -9.08 -7.50
C PRO A 17 17.36 -7.84 -7.04
N VAL A 18 16.61 -6.83 -6.61
CA VAL A 18 17.14 -5.68 -5.88
C VAL A 18 17.15 -6.04 -4.40
N GLY A 19 18.23 -5.70 -3.68
CA GLY A 19 18.45 -6.02 -2.26
C GLY A 19 17.17 -6.06 -1.43
N GLU A 20 16.89 -7.22 -0.84
CA GLU A 20 15.55 -7.58 -0.36
C GLU A 20 15.15 -6.76 0.87
N PHE A 21 14.45 -5.65 0.65
CA PHE A 21 13.71 -5.04 1.75
C PHE A 21 12.60 -6.01 2.17
N ALA A 22 12.73 -6.55 3.37
CA ALA A 22 11.66 -7.27 4.04
C ALA A 22 10.76 -6.24 4.72
N PRO A 23 9.50 -6.03 4.26
CA PRO A 23 8.59 -5.07 4.87
C PRO A 23 8.02 -5.58 6.20
N LEU A 24 8.77 -6.37 6.97
CA LEU A 24 8.42 -6.86 8.30
C LEU A 24 9.61 -6.69 9.24
N HIS A 25 9.32 -6.45 10.52
CA HIS A 25 10.31 -6.68 11.56
C HIS A 25 10.61 -8.19 11.66
N GLU A 26 11.81 -8.55 12.13
CA GLU A 26 12.24 -9.95 12.24
C GLU A 26 11.27 -10.80 13.07
N GLU A 27 10.74 -10.24 14.16
CA GLU A 27 9.74 -10.89 15.03
C GLU A 27 8.40 -11.14 14.31
N ASP A 28 7.98 -10.21 13.46
CA ASP A 28 6.76 -10.32 12.68
C ASP A 28 6.91 -11.37 11.57
N ALA A 29 8.07 -11.42 10.91
CA ALA A 29 8.38 -12.44 9.91
C ALA A 29 8.34 -13.85 10.54
N ALA A 30 8.96 -14.03 11.71
CA ALA A 30 8.91 -15.28 12.46
C ALA A 30 7.47 -15.67 12.87
N THR A 31 6.62 -14.69 13.16
CA THR A 31 5.21 -14.92 13.50
C THR A 31 4.41 -15.41 12.29
N VAL A 32 4.62 -14.80 11.12
CA VAL A 32 3.99 -15.24 9.87
C VAL A 32 4.44 -16.66 9.51
N GLU A 33 5.76 -16.91 9.51
CA GLU A 33 6.29 -18.23 9.20
C GLU A 33 5.83 -19.31 10.17
N GLY A 34 5.85 -19.04 11.47
CA GLY A 34 5.37 -19.97 12.50
C GLY A 34 3.88 -20.28 12.34
N THR A 35 3.09 -19.30 11.88
CA THR A 35 1.69 -19.57 11.51
C THR A 35 1.59 -20.46 10.29
N ILE A 36 2.33 -20.20 9.21
CA ILE A 36 2.29 -21.04 7.99
C ILE A 36 2.71 -22.48 8.30
N ARG A 37 3.67 -22.68 9.21
CA ARG A 37 4.12 -24.02 9.66
C ARG A 37 3.14 -24.73 10.61
N GLY A 38 2.06 -24.07 11.02
CA GLY A 38 1.08 -24.61 11.97
C GLY A 38 1.56 -24.64 13.43
N GLU A 39 2.63 -23.91 13.74
CA GLU A 39 3.19 -23.80 15.10
C GLU A 39 2.41 -22.80 15.97
N ARG A 40 1.57 -21.97 15.33
CA ARG A 40 0.69 -20.99 15.97
C ARG A 40 -0.76 -21.20 15.55
N ALA A 41 -1.68 -20.88 16.45
CA ALA A 41 -3.12 -20.89 16.14
C ALA A 41 -3.45 -19.81 15.11
N GLY A 42 -4.18 -20.20 14.06
CA GLY A 42 -4.65 -19.29 13.01
C GLY A 42 -6.13 -18.89 13.17
N PRO A 43 -6.66 -18.05 12.26
CA PRO A 43 -5.95 -17.41 11.13
C PRO A 43 -5.16 -16.16 11.57
N LEU A 44 -4.05 -15.87 10.89
CA LEU A 44 -3.24 -14.64 11.07
C LEU A 44 -3.60 -13.60 10.01
N ALA A 45 -3.73 -12.33 10.40
CA ALA A 45 -3.86 -11.23 9.45
C ALA A 45 -2.52 -10.51 9.22
N VAL A 46 -2.14 -10.31 7.96
CA VAL A 46 -1.00 -9.45 7.56
C VAL A 46 -1.55 -8.24 6.83
N CYS A 47 -1.39 -7.08 7.44
CA CYS A 47 -1.94 -5.81 6.97
C CYS A 47 -0.82 -4.89 6.48
N GLY A 48 -1.07 -4.17 5.39
CA GLY A 48 -0.11 -3.20 4.88
C GLY A 48 -0.76 -2.16 3.98
N PRO A 49 -0.14 -0.97 3.82
CA PRO A 49 -0.63 0.02 2.88
C PRO A 49 -0.51 -0.50 1.43
N PRO A 50 -1.32 0.05 0.50
CA PRO A 50 -1.22 -0.31 -0.91
C PRO A 50 0.20 -0.05 -1.43
N TYR A 51 0.72 -0.96 -2.24
CA TYR A 51 2.08 -0.89 -2.80
C TYR A 51 3.23 -0.97 -1.77
N GLY A 52 2.95 -1.35 -0.52
CA GLY A 52 3.97 -1.45 0.54
C GLY A 52 4.87 -2.70 0.50
N GLY A 53 4.80 -3.52 -0.56
CA GLY A 53 5.57 -4.78 -0.67
C GLY A 53 4.95 -5.99 0.05
N ARG A 54 3.75 -5.84 0.59
CA ARG A 54 3.01 -6.93 1.27
C ARG A 54 2.74 -8.13 0.36
N HIS A 55 2.46 -7.87 -0.91
CA HIS A 55 2.18 -8.91 -1.91
C HIS A 55 3.41 -9.81 -2.10
N ASP A 56 4.52 -9.21 -2.51
CA ASP A 56 5.79 -9.90 -2.74
C ASP A 56 6.27 -10.63 -1.48
N LEU A 57 6.08 -10.05 -0.30
CA LEU A 57 6.37 -10.70 0.98
C LEU A 57 5.55 -11.99 1.17
N LEU A 58 4.22 -11.91 1.01
CA LEU A 58 3.34 -13.05 1.25
C LEU A 58 3.56 -14.17 0.23
N GLU A 59 3.83 -13.82 -1.02
CA GLU A 59 4.18 -14.79 -2.07
C GLU A 59 5.49 -15.51 -1.74
N ARG A 60 6.57 -14.77 -1.41
CA ARG A 60 7.86 -15.37 -1.03
C ARG A 60 7.74 -16.27 0.19
N LEU A 61 6.98 -15.86 1.21
CA LEU A 61 6.76 -16.68 2.42
C LEU A 61 5.93 -17.93 2.12
N ALA A 62 4.95 -17.83 1.22
CA ALA A 62 4.19 -18.99 0.77
C ALA A 62 5.08 -19.99 0.02
N ASP A 63 5.89 -19.50 -0.93
CA ASP A 63 6.82 -20.31 -1.71
C ASP A 63 7.85 -21.01 -0.83
N ALA A 64 8.48 -20.26 0.10
CA ALA A 64 9.47 -20.81 1.02
C ALA A 64 8.90 -21.91 1.93
N ALA A 65 7.61 -21.85 2.23
CA ALA A 65 6.92 -22.82 3.08
C ALA A 65 6.19 -23.93 2.29
N GLY A 66 6.17 -23.87 0.95
CA GLY A 66 5.35 -24.74 0.11
C GLY A 66 3.85 -24.60 0.36
N ALA A 67 3.41 -23.43 0.80
CA ALA A 67 2.00 -23.12 1.04
C ALA A 67 1.27 -22.84 -0.27
N THR A 68 -0.05 -23.08 -0.28
CA THR A 68 -0.88 -22.62 -1.40
C THR A 68 -0.98 -21.10 -1.32
N TYR A 69 -0.56 -20.39 -2.38
CA TYR A 69 -0.73 -18.96 -2.51
C TYR A 69 -1.97 -18.63 -3.37
N ARG A 70 -2.88 -17.80 -2.85
CA ARG A 70 -4.10 -17.38 -3.53
C ARG A 70 -4.28 -15.87 -3.45
N ARG A 71 -4.04 -15.17 -4.55
CA ARG A 71 -4.40 -13.76 -4.70
C ARG A 71 -5.85 -13.61 -5.15
N LEU A 72 -6.61 -12.74 -4.48
CA LEU A 72 -7.95 -12.38 -4.90
C LEU A 72 -7.92 -11.13 -5.80
N ASP A 73 -8.85 -11.07 -6.75
CA ASP A 73 -9.01 -9.95 -7.68
C ASP A 73 -10.37 -9.28 -7.50
N PRO A 74 -10.57 -8.07 -8.05
CA PRO A 74 -11.88 -7.42 -8.05
C PRO A 74 -12.97 -8.35 -8.61
N GLY A 75 -14.03 -8.56 -7.83
CA GLY A 75 -15.12 -9.49 -8.17
C GLY A 75 -14.91 -10.93 -7.68
N ALA A 76 -13.84 -11.21 -6.92
CA ALA A 76 -13.69 -12.46 -6.19
C ALA A 76 -14.85 -12.67 -5.20
N ASP A 77 -15.25 -13.93 -5.05
CA ASP A 77 -16.30 -14.36 -4.15
C ASP A 77 -15.75 -15.26 -3.03
N ALA A 78 -16.62 -15.65 -2.11
CA ALA A 78 -16.22 -16.55 -1.02
C ALA A 78 -15.81 -17.96 -1.49
N ALA A 79 -16.22 -18.38 -2.70
CA ALA A 79 -15.84 -19.71 -3.22
C ALA A 79 -14.36 -19.75 -3.55
N ALA A 80 -13.78 -18.67 -4.07
CA ALA A 80 -12.34 -18.58 -4.34
C ALA A 80 -11.47 -18.86 -3.09
N VAL A 81 -11.94 -18.45 -1.91
CA VAL A 81 -11.26 -18.76 -0.63
C VAL A 81 -11.51 -20.19 -0.21
N ARG A 82 -12.77 -20.67 -0.27
CA ARG A 82 -13.13 -22.04 0.14
C ARG A 82 -12.45 -23.11 -0.71
N ASP A 83 -12.34 -22.89 -2.01
CA ASP A 83 -11.71 -23.84 -2.92
C ASP A 83 -10.19 -23.91 -2.73
N ALA A 84 -9.60 -22.86 -2.14
CA ALA A 84 -8.19 -22.83 -1.77
C ALA A 84 -7.92 -23.45 -0.38
N LEU A 85 -8.96 -23.64 0.45
CA LEU A 85 -8.84 -24.37 1.71
C LEU A 85 -8.68 -25.87 1.41
N GLY A 86 -7.42 -26.33 1.40
CA GLY A 86 -7.05 -27.74 1.30
C GLY A 86 -6.43 -28.28 2.58
N ASP A 87 -5.76 -29.43 2.47
CA ASP A 87 -5.11 -30.12 3.60
C ASP A 87 -3.78 -29.48 4.03
N GLY A 88 -3.30 -28.44 3.34
CA GLY A 88 -2.01 -27.79 3.58
C GLY A 88 -2.12 -26.29 3.80
N PRO A 89 -1.04 -25.63 4.27
CA PRO A 89 -1.06 -24.21 4.62
C PRO A 89 -1.52 -23.32 3.46
N LEU A 90 -2.26 -22.26 3.79
CA LEU A 90 -2.85 -21.35 2.82
C LEU A 90 -2.46 -19.90 3.13
N VAL A 91 -1.98 -19.19 2.12
CA VAL A 91 -1.82 -17.74 2.12
C VAL A 91 -2.83 -17.14 1.15
N VAL A 92 -3.81 -16.39 1.66
CA VAL A 92 -4.80 -15.67 0.85
C VAL A 92 -4.47 -14.19 0.85
N ASP A 93 -4.18 -13.64 -0.31
CA ASP A 93 -3.84 -12.23 -0.50
C ASP A 93 -5.04 -11.44 -1.07
N ASP A 94 -5.05 -10.14 -0.81
CA ASP A 94 -6.03 -9.17 -1.28
C ASP A 94 -7.47 -9.49 -0.84
N CYS A 95 -7.61 -10.01 0.39
CA CYS A 95 -8.91 -10.32 1.03
C CYS A 95 -9.89 -9.14 1.04
N HIS A 96 -9.38 -7.92 0.93
CA HIS A 96 -10.17 -6.72 0.80
C HIS A 96 -10.99 -6.65 -0.50
N HIS A 97 -10.79 -7.52 -1.50
CA HIS A 97 -11.67 -7.60 -2.67
C HIS A 97 -13.00 -8.33 -2.43
N LEU A 98 -13.16 -9.03 -1.29
CA LEU A 98 -14.38 -9.80 -0.96
C LEU A 98 -15.59 -8.98 -0.50
N TYR A 99 -15.48 -7.65 -0.47
CA TYR A 99 -16.59 -6.78 -0.09
C TYR A 99 -16.89 -5.74 -1.16
N GLU A 100 -18.01 -5.06 -1.07
CA GLU A 100 -18.32 -3.84 -1.82
C GLU A 100 -18.91 -2.84 -0.82
N ARG A 101 -18.59 -1.55 -0.92
CA ARG A 101 -19.11 -0.52 0.01
C ARG A 101 -20.58 -0.15 -0.26
N ARG A 102 -21.46 -1.15 -0.31
CA ARG A 102 -22.90 -1.00 -0.49
C ARG A 102 -23.69 -1.91 0.44
N ILE A 103 -25.01 -1.67 0.52
CA ILE A 103 -25.94 -2.58 1.21
C ILE A 103 -25.88 -3.95 0.55
N GLY A 104 -25.70 -5.01 1.36
CA GLY A 104 -25.52 -6.39 0.88
C GLY A 104 -24.13 -6.68 0.29
N GLY A 105 -23.21 -5.71 0.28
CA GLY A 105 -21.87 -5.90 -0.27
C GLY A 105 -20.89 -6.63 0.66
N PHE A 106 -21.35 -7.39 1.65
CA PHE A 106 -20.48 -8.06 2.63
C PHE A 106 -20.67 -9.58 2.67
N ASP A 107 -21.61 -10.12 1.91
CA ASP A 107 -21.99 -11.54 2.02
C ASP A 107 -20.82 -12.48 1.71
N ASP A 108 -20.02 -12.14 0.68
CA ASP A 108 -18.81 -12.89 0.32
C ASP A 108 -17.70 -12.77 1.38
N LEU A 109 -17.46 -11.56 1.88
CA LEU A 109 -16.54 -11.33 3.00
C LEU A 109 -16.93 -12.17 4.22
N ASP A 110 -18.20 -12.09 4.64
CA ASP A 110 -18.69 -12.76 5.84
C ASP A 110 -18.61 -14.29 5.69
N ALA A 111 -18.89 -14.81 4.49
CA ALA A 111 -18.77 -16.23 4.19
C ALA A 111 -17.30 -16.70 4.16
N ALA A 112 -16.40 -15.92 3.58
CA ALA A 112 -14.97 -16.23 3.54
C ALA A 112 -14.35 -16.17 4.94
N VAL A 113 -14.58 -15.10 5.70
CA VAL A 113 -14.08 -14.95 7.08
C VAL A 113 -14.57 -16.08 7.97
N ARG A 114 -15.83 -16.50 7.83
CA ARG A 114 -16.36 -17.68 8.55
C ARG A 114 -15.63 -18.97 8.16
N ALA A 115 -15.32 -19.16 6.88
CA ALA A 115 -14.56 -20.33 6.44
C ALA A 115 -13.13 -20.32 7.00
N LEU A 116 -12.46 -19.17 7.00
CA LEU A 116 -11.13 -19.01 7.61
C LEU A 116 -11.15 -19.23 9.14
N ALA A 117 -12.24 -18.87 9.82
CA ALA A 117 -12.38 -19.09 11.26
C ALA A 117 -12.62 -20.55 11.65
N ALA A 118 -13.21 -21.33 10.74
CA ALA A 118 -13.66 -22.69 11.01
C ALA A 118 -12.66 -23.77 10.52
N THR A 119 -11.57 -23.36 9.88
CA THR A 119 -10.56 -24.28 9.36
C THR A 119 -9.49 -24.57 10.40
N GLU A 120 -9.01 -25.82 10.40
CA GLU A 120 -7.81 -26.23 11.13
C GLU A 120 -6.53 -26.02 10.29
N THR A 121 -6.69 -25.71 9.00
CA THR A 121 -5.58 -25.39 8.10
C THR A 121 -4.86 -24.13 8.59
N PRO A 122 -3.52 -24.11 8.61
CA PRO A 122 -2.80 -22.88 8.91
C PRO A 122 -3.06 -21.83 7.82
N VAL A 123 -3.58 -20.67 8.22
CA VAL A 123 -3.94 -19.58 7.29
C VAL A 123 -3.25 -18.28 7.64
N VAL A 124 -2.69 -17.65 6.61
CA VAL A 124 -2.30 -16.23 6.62
C VAL A 124 -3.16 -15.47 5.61
N ALA A 125 -3.80 -14.40 6.06
CA ALA A 125 -4.66 -13.56 5.23
C ALA A 125 -4.06 -12.15 5.06
N GLY A 126 -3.82 -11.76 3.82
CA GLY A 126 -3.30 -10.46 3.41
C GLY A 126 -4.38 -9.41 3.22
N TRP A 127 -4.18 -8.23 3.81
CA TRP A 127 -5.14 -7.13 3.78
C TRP A 127 -4.50 -5.79 3.46
N ASN A 128 -5.22 -4.98 2.69
CA ASN A 128 -4.97 -3.55 2.61
C ASN A 128 -5.37 -2.89 3.95
N SER A 129 -4.46 -2.13 4.57
CA SER A 129 -4.65 -1.55 5.90
C SER A 129 -5.80 -0.54 5.98
N TYR A 130 -6.10 0.16 4.87
CA TYR A 130 -7.24 1.09 4.77
C TYR A 130 -8.59 0.36 4.68
N ALA A 131 -8.62 -0.82 4.04
CA ALA A 131 -9.79 -1.70 4.09
C ALA A 131 -9.93 -2.36 5.45
N TRP A 132 -8.85 -2.91 6.02
CA TRP A 132 -8.88 -3.52 7.34
C TRP A 132 -9.45 -2.56 8.38
N THR A 133 -8.96 -1.32 8.42
CA THR A 133 -9.44 -0.30 9.37
C THR A 133 -10.94 -0.06 9.25
N TYR A 134 -11.45 -0.03 8.02
CA TYR A 134 -12.89 0.10 7.77
C TYR A 134 -13.66 -1.15 8.21
N LEU A 135 -13.21 -2.33 7.79
CA LEU A 135 -13.89 -3.60 8.04
C LEU A 135 -13.89 -4.00 9.52
N ALA A 136 -12.82 -3.70 10.25
CA ALA A 136 -12.78 -3.86 11.70
C ALA A 136 -13.86 -2.99 12.36
N HIS A 137 -14.12 -1.79 11.83
CA HIS A 137 -15.14 -0.91 12.37
C HIS A 137 -16.58 -1.33 12.02
N VAL A 138 -16.83 -1.76 10.78
CA VAL A 138 -18.20 -2.02 10.29
C VAL A 138 -18.65 -3.48 10.39
N ARG A 139 -17.69 -4.41 10.55
CA ARG A 139 -17.92 -5.85 10.51
C ARG A 139 -17.14 -6.64 11.57
N ASP A 140 -16.38 -5.97 12.45
CA ASP A 140 -15.59 -6.62 13.52
C ASP A 140 -14.68 -7.75 12.98
N VAL A 141 -14.13 -7.62 11.76
CA VAL A 141 -13.32 -8.69 11.13
C VAL A 141 -12.07 -9.04 11.94
N ASP A 142 -11.58 -8.10 12.74
CA ASP A 142 -10.45 -8.27 13.64
C ASP A 142 -10.70 -9.32 14.73
N ARG A 143 -11.95 -9.62 15.06
CA ARG A 143 -12.29 -10.66 16.04
C ARG A 143 -12.07 -12.08 15.53
N THR A 144 -11.95 -12.27 14.21
CA THR A 144 -11.74 -13.59 13.62
C THR A 144 -10.28 -14.01 13.65
N PHE A 145 -9.35 -13.05 13.61
CA PHE A 145 -7.93 -13.35 13.51
C PHE A 145 -7.30 -13.42 14.90
N ALA A 146 -6.48 -14.47 15.11
CA ALA A 146 -5.80 -14.68 16.38
C ALA A 146 -4.80 -13.55 16.67
N GLU A 147 -4.14 -13.08 15.61
CA GLU A 147 -3.13 -12.03 15.68
C GLU A 147 -3.14 -11.21 14.37
N ARG A 148 -2.57 -10.00 14.44
CA ARG A 148 -2.41 -9.10 13.31
C ARG A 148 -0.98 -8.58 13.28
N VAL A 149 -0.32 -8.75 12.15
CA VAL A 149 0.99 -8.22 11.81
C VAL A 149 0.84 -7.05 10.83
N GLU A 150 1.61 -5.99 11.02
CA GLU A 150 1.68 -4.84 10.12
C GLU A 150 2.99 -4.84 9.33
N THR A 151 2.92 -4.46 8.06
CA THR A 151 4.14 -4.17 7.31
C THR A 151 4.85 -2.92 7.85
N ALA A 152 6.16 -3.00 8.01
CA ALA A 152 6.99 -1.89 8.49
C ALA A 152 7.33 -0.90 7.36
N PRO A 153 7.31 0.41 7.63
CA PRO A 153 7.77 1.42 6.67
C PRO A 153 9.29 1.40 6.54
N ALA A 154 9.80 1.57 5.33
CA ALA A 154 11.21 1.74 5.05
C ALA A 154 11.73 3.08 5.58
N SER A 155 12.95 3.07 6.13
CA SER A 155 13.67 4.29 6.49
C SER A 155 14.21 5.00 5.24
N ALA A 156 14.64 6.26 5.40
CA ALA A 156 15.31 6.98 4.31
C ALA A 156 16.57 6.24 3.82
N SER A 157 17.31 5.61 4.74
CA SER A 157 18.50 4.81 4.38
C SER A 157 18.14 3.55 3.61
N ASP A 158 17.05 2.87 3.98
CA ASP A 158 16.58 1.68 3.27
C ASP A 158 16.15 2.06 1.84
N LEU A 159 15.37 3.14 1.71
CA LEU A 159 14.96 3.66 0.41
C LEU A 159 16.15 4.10 -0.46
N ALA A 160 17.17 4.73 0.16
CA ALA A 160 18.38 5.10 -0.53
C ALA A 160 19.13 3.88 -1.06
N GLY A 161 19.37 2.87 -0.21
CA GLY A 161 20.01 1.62 -0.64
C GLY A 161 19.25 0.97 -1.80
N LEU A 162 17.94 0.76 -1.62
CA LEU A 162 17.07 0.14 -2.64
C LEU A 162 17.10 0.88 -3.99
N LEU A 163 16.94 2.20 -3.98
CA LEU A 163 16.79 2.97 -5.21
C LEU A 163 18.14 3.24 -5.86
N LEU A 164 19.19 3.52 -5.09
CA LEU A 164 20.52 3.77 -5.66
C LEU A 164 21.13 2.49 -6.25
N ASP A 165 20.87 1.33 -5.65
CA ASP A 165 21.34 0.04 -6.19
C ASP A 165 20.55 -0.38 -7.44
N ARG A 166 19.30 0.08 -7.59
CA ARG A 166 18.41 -0.30 -8.68
C ARG A 166 18.65 0.45 -9.99
N TYR A 167 19.12 1.71 -9.95
CA TYR A 167 19.25 2.54 -11.15
C TYR A 167 20.70 2.94 -11.43
N GLU A 168 21.16 2.68 -12.65
CA GLU A 168 22.53 3.03 -13.06
C GLU A 168 22.72 4.53 -13.28
N ASP A 169 21.77 5.23 -13.94
CA ASP A 169 21.90 6.68 -14.17
C ASP A 169 21.29 7.49 -13.02
N LEU A 170 22.10 7.73 -12.00
CA LEU A 170 21.69 8.52 -10.84
C LEU A 170 21.66 10.03 -11.16
N PRO A 171 20.66 10.76 -10.66
CA PRO A 171 20.63 12.21 -10.80
C PRO A 171 21.75 12.87 -9.98
N THR A 172 22.16 14.08 -10.38
CA THR A 172 22.98 14.93 -9.51
C THR A 172 22.09 15.52 -8.41
N PHE A 173 22.36 15.18 -7.15
CA PHE A 173 21.60 15.72 -6.02
C PHE A 173 22.01 17.17 -5.70
N ALA A 174 21.05 18.07 -5.58
CA ALA A 174 21.28 19.49 -5.30
C ALA A 174 20.40 20.00 -4.16
N THR A 175 20.91 20.97 -3.39
CA THR A 175 20.13 21.66 -2.35
C THR A 175 19.13 22.63 -2.96
N ASP A 176 17.93 22.78 -2.40
CA ASP A 176 17.01 23.84 -2.81
C ASP A 176 17.70 25.21 -2.69
N ARG A 177 17.64 26.02 -3.75
CA ARG A 177 18.11 27.41 -3.71
C ARG A 177 17.11 28.22 -2.87
N THR A 178 17.21 28.12 -1.55
CA THR A 178 16.42 28.88 -0.55
C THR A 178 14.92 28.91 -0.82
N ALA A 179 14.21 27.90 -0.36
CA ALA A 179 12.80 28.04 0.00
C ALA A 179 12.71 28.10 1.53
N ASP A 180 12.43 29.29 2.07
CA ASP A 180 12.16 29.53 3.49
C ASP A 180 10.96 28.69 3.96
N GLY A 181 11.23 27.56 4.61
CA GLY A 181 10.22 26.72 5.23
C GLY A 181 10.67 26.27 6.62
N ILE A 182 10.28 27.02 7.65
CA ILE A 182 10.70 26.84 9.05
C ILE A 182 10.12 25.56 9.69
N VAL A 183 9.10 24.94 9.07
CA VAL A 183 8.32 23.85 9.67
C VAL A 183 8.01 22.76 8.64
N THR A 184 8.29 21.51 8.97
CA THR A 184 7.81 20.33 8.25
C THR A 184 6.85 19.55 9.14
N THR A 185 5.82 18.92 8.59
CA THR A 185 4.88 18.10 9.37
C THR A 185 5.31 16.64 9.33
N ARG A 186 5.54 16.03 10.51
CA ARG A 186 5.78 14.59 10.66
C ARG A 186 4.56 13.95 11.28
N ARG A 187 4.06 12.86 10.69
CA ARG A 187 2.99 12.06 11.30
C ARG A 187 3.62 11.12 12.33
N VAL A 188 3.15 11.17 13.56
CA VAL A 188 3.56 10.28 14.65
C VAL A 188 2.34 9.51 15.11
N SER A 189 2.45 8.19 15.17
CA SER A 189 1.41 7.32 15.71
C SER A 189 1.41 7.45 17.24
N ALA A 190 0.29 7.89 17.81
CA ALA A 190 0.10 7.99 19.25
C ALA A 190 -1.13 7.19 19.67
N THR A 191 -0.99 6.38 20.71
CA THR A 191 -2.11 5.63 21.26
C THR A 191 -2.91 6.51 22.22
N LEU A 192 -4.11 6.92 21.82
CA LEU A 192 -5.02 7.71 22.64
C LEU A 192 -6.26 6.87 22.97
N ARG A 193 -6.49 6.60 24.27
CA ARG A 193 -7.64 5.80 24.76
C ARG A 193 -7.78 4.42 24.08
N GLY A 194 -6.67 3.72 23.89
CA GLY A 194 -6.65 2.38 23.28
C GLY A 194 -6.81 2.35 21.75
N ARG A 195 -6.77 3.51 21.07
CA ARG A 195 -6.78 3.62 19.61
C ARG A 195 -5.49 4.28 19.12
N THR A 196 -4.84 3.69 18.12
CA THR A 196 -3.68 4.30 17.46
C THR A 196 -4.17 5.40 16.53
N VAL A 197 -3.83 6.65 16.83
CA VAL A 197 -4.19 7.83 16.02
C VAL A 197 -2.91 8.45 15.48
N GLY A 198 -2.81 8.60 14.15
CA GLY A 198 -1.70 9.30 13.53
C GLY A 198 -1.87 10.80 13.67
N VAL A 199 -1.06 11.43 14.52
CA VAL A 199 -1.08 12.87 14.78
C VAL A 199 0.01 13.55 13.93
N SER A 200 -0.38 14.52 13.11
CA SER A 200 0.57 15.38 12.39
C SER A 200 1.17 16.40 13.37
N ILE A 201 2.42 16.20 13.75
CA ILE A 201 3.15 17.12 14.61
C ILE A 201 3.99 18.03 13.72
N PRO A 202 3.86 19.36 13.82
CA PRO A 202 4.80 20.28 13.20
C PRO A 202 6.18 20.07 13.86
N VAL A 203 7.12 19.56 13.08
CA VAL A 203 8.52 19.45 13.49
C VAL A 203 9.23 20.70 12.95
N PRO A 204 9.78 21.56 13.82
CA PRO A 204 10.61 22.66 13.38
C PRO A 204 11.75 22.10 12.54
N ASN A 205 11.96 22.70 11.38
CA ASN A 205 13.06 22.35 10.51
C ASN A 205 14.35 22.66 11.29
N ARG A 206 15.07 21.63 11.76
CA ARG A 206 16.26 21.81 12.62
C ARG A 206 17.38 22.62 11.94
N ARG A 207 17.26 22.87 10.63
CA ARG A 207 18.09 23.80 9.85
C ARG A 207 17.90 25.27 10.21
N VAL A 208 16.74 25.65 10.76
CA VAL A 208 16.39 27.06 11.05
C VAL A 208 16.52 27.40 12.54
N LEU A 209 16.32 26.42 13.44
CA LEU A 209 16.15 26.69 14.89
C LEU A 209 17.20 26.04 15.81
N GLY A 210 18.20 25.34 15.29
CA GLY A 210 19.31 24.80 16.10
C GLY A 210 20.58 25.63 15.95
N PRO A 211 21.38 25.83 17.02
CA PRO A 211 22.79 26.20 16.82
C PRO A 211 23.43 25.12 15.93
N ARG A 212 23.96 25.54 14.78
CA ARG A 212 24.71 24.66 13.87
C ARG A 212 25.82 23.99 14.69
N PRO A 213 25.88 22.65 14.80
CA PRO A 213 27.12 21.99 15.17
C PRO A 213 28.13 22.37 14.09
N GLU A 214 29.25 22.97 14.50
CA GLU A 214 30.32 23.34 13.59
C GLU A 214 30.74 22.12 12.74
N GLY A 215 30.67 22.25 11.41
CA GLY A 215 31.46 21.42 10.50
C GLY A 215 30.82 20.22 9.81
N ARG A 216 29.50 19.97 9.85
CA ARG A 216 28.88 18.92 9.02
C ARG A 216 27.99 19.51 7.94
N GLU A 217 28.52 19.57 6.72
CA GLU A 217 27.75 19.84 5.51
C GLU A 217 26.72 18.72 5.35
N VAL A 218 25.43 19.06 5.22
CA VAL A 218 24.36 18.09 5.04
C VAL A 218 24.39 17.63 3.60
N ASP A 219 24.54 16.32 3.37
CA ASP A 219 24.55 15.75 2.02
C ASP A 219 23.17 15.97 1.36
N PRO A 220 23.10 16.63 0.18
CA PRO A 220 21.85 16.79 -0.57
C PRO A 220 21.11 15.48 -0.82
N THR A 221 21.84 14.38 -0.99
CA THR A 221 21.32 13.02 -1.18
C THR A 221 20.47 12.61 0.03
N ASP A 222 21.01 12.76 1.24
CA ASP A 222 20.30 12.44 2.49
C ASP A 222 18.99 13.21 2.60
N VAL A 223 18.99 14.49 2.21
CA VAL A 223 17.79 15.35 2.27
C VAL A 223 16.70 14.87 1.32
N VAL A 224 17.08 14.48 0.11
CA VAL A 224 16.14 13.97 -0.90
C VAL A 224 15.50 12.69 -0.41
N PHE A 225 16.27 11.75 0.14
CA PHE A 225 15.72 10.50 0.68
C PHE A 225 14.94 10.69 1.99
N GLU A 226 15.32 11.63 2.86
CA GLU A 226 14.50 12.04 4.01
C GLU A 226 13.13 12.58 3.56
N ARG A 227 13.12 13.44 2.52
CA ARG A 227 11.89 13.97 1.93
C ARG A 227 11.07 12.86 1.28
N LEU A 228 11.70 11.96 0.54
CA LEU A 228 11.04 10.83 -0.11
C LEU A 228 10.37 9.93 0.92
N ALA A 229 11.09 9.52 1.97
CA ALA A 229 10.55 8.73 3.07
C ALA A 229 9.38 9.45 3.76
N ALA A 230 9.48 10.77 3.95
CA ALA A 230 8.41 11.55 4.57
C ALA A 230 7.15 11.64 3.69
N VAL A 231 7.30 11.83 2.38
CA VAL A 231 6.16 11.94 1.44
C VAL A 231 5.53 10.59 1.17
N SER A 232 6.33 9.53 1.00
CA SER A 232 5.85 8.16 0.79
C SER A 232 5.40 7.49 2.09
N MET A 233 5.68 8.10 3.25
CA MET A 233 5.53 7.49 4.58
C MET A 233 6.30 6.16 4.70
N GLY A 234 7.46 6.06 4.05
CA GLY A 234 8.29 4.85 4.01
C GLY A 234 7.70 3.70 3.19
N ASN A 235 6.63 3.94 2.41
CA ASN A 235 6.09 2.93 1.52
C ASN A 235 7.00 2.80 0.28
N VAL A 236 7.61 1.64 0.08
CA VAL A 236 8.60 1.40 -0.98
C VAL A 236 8.00 1.59 -2.37
N GLY A 237 6.84 1.00 -2.68
CA GLY A 237 6.22 1.15 -4.00
C GLY A 237 5.80 2.58 -4.31
N VAL A 238 5.32 3.33 -3.30
CA VAL A 238 5.02 4.76 -3.44
C VAL A 238 6.31 5.58 -3.63
N ALA A 239 7.36 5.27 -2.87
CA ALA A 239 8.65 5.95 -2.97
C ALA A 239 9.27 5.74 -4.36
N THR A 240 9.30 4.51 -4.86
CA THR A 240 9.78 4.18 -6.20
C THR A 240 9.00 4.94 -7.27
N ALA A 241 7.67 4.97 -7.18
CA ALA A 241 6.85 5.68 -8.17
C ALA A 241 7.06 7.21 -8.13
N ILE A 242 7.23 7.81 -6.94
CA ILE A 242 7.57 9.24 -6.83
C ILE A 242 8.95 9.50 -7.41
N TRP A 243 9.93 8.65 -7.09
CA TRP A 243 11.29 8.73 -7.62
C TRP A 243 11.28 8.69 -9.16
N GLU A 244 10.64 7.68 -9.75
CA GLU A 244 10.53 7.53 -11.20
C GLU A 244 9.84 8.72 -11.87
N ALA A 245 8.79 9.26 -11.26
CA ALA A 245 8.06 10.41 -11.79
C ALA A 245 8.85 11.73 -11.70
N THR A 246 9.83 11.82 -10.80
CA THR A 246 10.60 13.05 -10.53
C THR A 246 12.04 13.00 -11.03
N ARG A 247 12.48 11.84 -11.57
CA ARG A 247 13.83 11.63 -12.09
C ARG A 247 14.12 12.57 -13.26
N ARG A 248 15.22 13.30 -13.12
CA ARG A 248 15.77 14.26 -14.07
C ARG A 248 17.26 14.44 -13.78
N ASP A 249 18.02 15.09 -14.65
CA ASP A 249 19.49 15.20 -14.51
C ASP A 249 19.94 15.78 -13.15
N GLU A 250 19.18 16.71 -12.58
CA GLU A 250 19.43 17.32 -11.27
C GLU A 250 18.20 17.21 -10.36
N LEU A 251 18.30 16.51 -9.23
CA LEU A 251 17.18 16.27 -8.31
C LEU A 251 17.35 17.07 -7.00
N ARG A 252 16.29 17.79 -6.61
CA ARG A 252 16.23 18.60 -5.39
C ARG A 252 15.11 18.12 -4.49
N PRO A 253 15.18 18.37 -3.16
CA PRO A 253 14.11 17.98 -2.25
C PRO A 253 12.74 18.55 -2.62
N SER A 254 12.66 19.76 -3.19
CA SER A 254 11.39 20.36 -3.60
C SER A 254 10.69 19.62 -4.75
N ASP A 255 11.43 18.85 -5.54
CA ASP A 255 10.87 18.11 -6.68
C ASP A 255 10.16 16.84 -6.22
N VAL A 256 10.52 16.33 -5.04
CA VAL A 256 9.92 15.14 -4.44
C VAL A 256 8.54 15.48 -3.90
N ALA A 257 7.54 15.30 -4.77
CA ALA A 257 6.13 15.55 -4.52
C ALA A 257 5.27 14.37 -4.99
N PRO A 258 4.15 14.08 -4.30
CA PRO A 258 3.22 13.05 -4.74
C PRO A 258 2.43 13.51 -5.97
N ALA A 259 1.92 12.55 -6.74
CA ALA A 259 1.02 12.86 -7.85
C ALA A 259 -0.27 13.52 -7.34
N GLY A 260 -0.73 14.54 -8.07
CA GLY A 260 -1.88 15.35 -7.68
C GLY A 260 -1.66 16.27 -6.47
N ASP A 261 -0.42 16.53 -6.07
CA ASP A 261 -0.15 17.47 -4.98
C ASP A 261 -0.69 18.88 -5.31
N GLY A 262 -1.15 19.59 -4.27
CA GLY A 262 -1.77 20.91 -4.41
C GLY A 262 -3.18 20.92 -5.04
N LEU A 263 -3.71 19.79 -5.51
CA LEU A 263 -5.08 19.71 -6.01
C LEU A 263 -6.09 19.57 -4.87
N ASP A 264 -7.23 20.27 -5.01
CA ASP A 264 -8.39 20.13 -4.12
C ASP A 264 -9.48 19.32 -4.81
N PHE A 265 -9.77 18.12 -4.31
CA PHE A 265 -10.81 17.26 -4.85
C PHE A 265 -12.12 17.50 -4.11
N ASP A 266 -13.23 17.58 -4.84
CA ASP A 266 -14.57 17.64 -4.24
C ASP A 266 -14.91 16.37 -3.45
N ARG A 267 -16.03 16.38 -2.72
CA ARG A 267 -16.42 15.27 -1.83
C ARG A 267 -16.59 13.95 -2.59
N GLU A 268 -17.16 14.02 -3.78
CA GLU A 268 -17.42 12.87 -4.64
C GLU A 268 -16.11 12.25 -5.14
N THR A 269 -15.19 13.08 -5.65
CA THR A 269 -13.86 12.66 -6.10
C THR A 269 -13.03 12.12 -4.92
N ALA A 270 -13.11 12.74 -3.74
CA ALA A 270 -12.46 12.22 -2.54
C ALA A 270 -13.06 10.89 -2.08
N PHE A 271 -14.36 10.67 -2.27
CA PHE A 271 -14.98 9.37 -2.01
C PHE A 271 -14.51 8.29 -3.00
N CYS A 272 -14.37 8.61 -4.30
CA CYS A 272 -13.69 7.73 -5.27
C CYS A 272 -12.29 7.33 -4.78
N LEU A 273 -11.49 8.31 -4.34
CA LEU A 273 -10.14 8.07 -3.80
C LEU A 273 -10.17 7.19 -2.56
N ARG A 274 -11.16 7.34 -1.68
CA ARG A 274 -11.31 6.48 -0.50
C ARG A 274 -11.57 5.03 -0.87
N VAL A 275 -12.43 4.79 -1.86
CA VAL A 275 -12.68 3.43 -2.37
C VAL A 275 -11.39 2.86 -2.97
N LEU A 276 -10.71 3.60 -3.84
CA LEU A 276 -9.46 3.19 -4.47
C LEU A 276 -8.32 2.94 -3.47
N LEU A 277 -8.18 3.75 -2.42
CA LEU A 277 -7.19 3.50 -1.35
C LEU A 277 -7.43 2.17 -0.62
N SER A 278 -8.70 1.85 -0.36
CA SER A 278 -9.09 0.62 0.34
C SER A 278 -9.07 -0.61 -0.54
N LYS A 279 -9.10 -0.43 -1.87
CA LYS A 279 -9.27 -1.51 -2.82
C LYS A 279 -8.07 -1.73 -3.71
N GLU A 280 -7.22 -0.73 -3.89
CA GLU A 280 -6.08 -0.66 -4.82
C GLU A 280 -6.48 -0.71 -6.30
N ARG A 281 -7.35 -1.65 -6.64
CA ARG A 281 -7.89 -1.99 -7.94
C ARG A 281 -9.41 -2.15 -7.81
N VAL A 282 -10.18 -1.49 -8.66
CA VAL A 282 -11.65 -1.57 -8.63
C VAL A 282 -12.18 -1.70 -10.04
N ALA A 283 -13.11 -2.62 -10.27
CA ALA A 283 -13.79 -2.70 -11.54
C ALA A 283 -14.60 -1.42 -11.78
N ARG A 284 -14.50 -0.83 -12.97
CA ARG A 284 -15.24 0.40 -13.29
C ARG A 284 -16.75 0.29 -13.04
N PRO A 285 -17.43 -0.83 -13.37
CA PRO A 285 -18.84 -1.00 -13.03
C PRO A 285 -19.15 -1.01 -11.53
N GLU A 286 -18.19 -1.35 -10.67
CA GLU A 286 -18.34 -1.24 -9.21
C GLU A 286 -18.26 0.22 -8.78
N LEU A 287 -17.29 0.99 -9.30
CA LEU A 287 -17.21 2.43 -9.03
C LEU A 287 -18.44 3.19 -9.50
N ASP A 288 -18.95 2.89 -10.69
CA ASP A 288 -20.16 3.52 -11.25
C ASP A 288 -21.41 3.23 -10.38
N ARG A 289 -21.42 2.13 -9.60
CA ARG A 289 -22.48 1.81 -8.63
C ARG A 289 -22.31 2.53 -7.30
N LEU A 290 -21.08 2.86 -6.91
CA LEU A 290 -20.76 3.42 -5.60
C LEU A 290 -20.72 4.95 -5.60
N VAL A 291 -20.33 5.55 -6.72
CA VAL A 291 -20.09 6.99 -6.80
C VAL A 291 -20.96 7.61 -7.88
N ASP A 292 -21.83 8.52 -7.46
CA ASP A 292 -22.58 9.37 -8.38
C ASP A 292 -21.59 10.06 -9.32
N HIS A 293 -21.90 10.13 -10.62
CA HIS A 293 -21.03 10.75 -11.62
C HIS A 293 -19.58 10.24 -11.66
N ALA A 294 -19.31 8.99 -11.26
CA ALA A 294 -17.98 8.36 -11.26
C ALA A 294 -17.16 8.62 -12.53
N THR A 295 -17.77 8.61 -13.72
CA THR A 295 -17.08 8.92 -14.98
C THR A 295 -16.44 10.32 -14.99
N ARG A 296 -17.10 11.34 -14.41
CA ARG A 296 -16.55 12.70 -14.30
C ARG A 296 -15.41 12.75 -13.28
N ALA A 297 -15.59 12.13 -12.12
CA ALA A 297 -14.55 12.03 -11.08
C ALA A 297 -13.29 11.33 -11.63
N LEU A 298 -13.46 10.18 -12.30
CA LEU A 298 -12.37 9.42 -12.94
C LEU A 298 -11.68 10.22 -14.04
N ALA A 299 -12.43 10.95 -14.88
CA ALA A 299 -11.81 11.81 -15.89
C ALA A 299 -10.97 12.92 -15.26
N ARG A 300 -11.40 13.48 -14.12
CA ARG A 300 -10.63 14.47 -13.35
C ARG A 300 -9.36 13.86 -12.76
N LEU A 301 -9.47 12.71 -12.11
CA LEU A 301 -8.35 12.00 -11.49
C LEU A 301 -7.31 11.56 -12.54
N ARG A 302 -7.76 11.05 -13.69
CA ARG A 302 -6.87 10.63 -14.78
C ARG A 302 -6.10 11.80 -15.39
N ARG A 303 -6.73 12.98 -15.54
CA ARG A 303 -6.02 14.19 -16.03
C ARG A 303 -4.96 14.70 -15.06
N ALA A 304 -5.03 14.29 -13.81
CA ALA A 304 -4.08 14.65 -12.76
C ALA A 304 -3.07 13.54 -12.47
N ASP A 305 -3.03 12.48 -13.31
CA ASP A 305 -2.19 11.29 -13.14
C ASP A 305 -2.35 10.59 -11.78
N VAL A 306 -3.53 10.76 -11.16
CA VAL A 306 -3.85 10.15 -9.85
C VAL A 306 -4.36 8.72 -10.00
N VAL A 307 -4.97 8.38 -11.15
CA VAL A 307 -5.48 7.03 -11.42
C VAL A 307 -5.11 6.60 -12.83
N THR A 308 -4.92 5.29 -12.99
CA THR A 308 -4.85 4.62 -14.28
C THR A 308 -6.12 3.80 -14.50
N VAL A 309 -6.49 3.63 -15.77
CA VAL A 309 -7.64 2.79 -16.16
C VAL A 309 -7.16 1.88 -17.27
N ASP A 310 -7.15 0.58 -16.99
CA ASP A 310 -6.69 -0.45 -17.90
C ASP A 310 -7.64 -1.65 -17.86
N GLU A 311 -8.03 -2.14 -19.03
CA GLU A 311 -9.01 -3.24 -19.20
C GLU A 311 -10.29 -3.12 -18.36
N GLY A 312 -10.75 -1.89 -18.08
CA GLY A 312 -11.94 -1.65 -17.25
C GLY A 312 -11.68 -1.73 -15.74
N ILE A 313 -10.44 -1.95 -15.31
CA ILE A 313 -9.99 -1.84 -13.92
C ILE A 313 -9.40 -0.45 -13.69
N VAL A 314 -9.90 0.24 -12.67
CA VAL A 314 -9.35 1.51 -12.20
C VAL A 314 -8.36 1.21 -11.08
N ARG A 315 -7.15 1.77 -11.17
CA ARG A 315 -6.11 1.64 -10.16
C ARG A 315 -5.68 3.02 -9.67
N LEU A 316 -5.37 3.12 -8.38
CA LEU A 316 -4.71 4.31 -7.84
C LEU A 316 -3.25 4.32 -8.34
N ALA A 317 -2.78 5.46 -8.84
CA ALA A 317 -1.35 5.58 -9.14
C ALA A 317 -0.56 5.51 -7.82
N PRO A 318 0.53 4.71 -7.71
CA PRO A 318 1.24 4.57 -6.43
C PRO A 318 1.74 5.92 -5.90
N ALA A 319 2.29 6.78 -6.77
CA ALA A 319 2.73 8.13 -6.40
C ALA A 319 1.60 9.04 -5.87
N ALA A 320 0.33 8.68 -6.10
CA ALA A 320 -0.83 9.43 -5.65
C ALA A 320 -1.42 8.94 -4.31
N VAL A 321 -0.92 7.84 -3.74
CA VAL A 321 -1.36 7.34 -2.43
C VAL A 321 -1.31 8.41 -1.33
N PRO A 322 -0.23 9.22 -1.19
CA PRO A 322 -0.17 10.25 -0.15
C PRO A 322 -1.25 11.33 -0.34
N THR A 323 -1.48 11.73 -1.60
CA THR A 323 -2.53 12.69 -1.96
C THR A 323 -3.90 12.14 -1.62
N ALA A 324 -4.19 10.90 -2.02
CA ALA A 324 -5.46 10.27 -1.72
C ALA A 324 -5.70 10.18 -0.21
N ALA A 325 -4.72 9.72 0.57
CA ALA A 325 -4.85 9.56 2.01
C ALA A 325 -5.13 10.90 2.71
N ARG A 326 -4.38 11.95 2.34
CA ARG A 326 -4.58 13.32 2.84
C ARG A 326 -5.99 13.83 2.53
N GLU A 327 -6.45 13.63 1.31
CA GLU A 327 -7.74 14.15 0.84
C GLU A 327 -8.93 13.45 1.51
N THR A 328 -8.82 12.15 1.77
CA THR A 328 -9.84 11.39 2.49
C THR A 328 -9.87 11.70 3.98
N ASP A 329 -8.68 11.84 4.61
CA ASP A 329 -8.56 12.20 6.03
C ASP A 329 -9.13 13.60 6.30
N ARG A 330 -8.78 14.59 5.48
CA ARG A 330 -9.26 15.98 5.59
C ARG A 330 -10.79 16.07 5.58
N ARG A 331 -11.47 15.16 4.87
CA ARG A 331 -12.93 15.13 4.73
C ARG A 331 -13.62 14.18 5.71
N GLY A 332 -12.88 13.53 6.62
CA GLY A 332 -13.42 12.61 7.61
C GLY A 332 -14.05 11.35 7.00
N LEU A 333 -13.58 10.92 5.82
CA LEU A 333 -14.08 9.74 5.12
C LEU A 333 -13.36 8.48 5.64
N GLN A 334 -13.61 8.06 6.88
CA GLN A 334 -13.09 6.80 7.42
C GLN A 334 -14.06 5.65 7.15
#